data_AF-A0A4Q1T9U9-F1
#
_entry.id   AF-A0A4Q1T9U9-F1
#
_cell.length_a   1.000
_cell.length_b   1.000
_cell.length_c   1.000
_cell.angle_alpha   90.00
_cell.angle_beta   90.00
_cell.angle_gamma   90.00
#
_symmetry.space_group_name_H-M   'P 1'
#
loop_
_entity.id
_entity.type
_entity.pdbx_description
1 polymer ?
#
loop_
_entity_poly.entity_id
_entity_poly.type
_entity_poly.pdbx_seq_one_letter_code
_entity_poly.pdbx_strand_id
1 'polypeptide(L)'
;MKIFQTVKETKEKYDQRHEELLIQKGQLKKQLEELRREYEDRIAEDELGGKVFTSKPQMKEKLRNLEDKLEEVEHRINVNRKGLHQALADLVPAIRDWRSKKKANLQKKHEQALEDTIDALATYCLKLQEVHSIKKEFDALNTDVQALQNEVGTEIGNDKTVLRTPELWIYSLPFATSKGHLPSRRTGATIYALTDTEISDILNSGKLPVRVQEYIDRKKGAKN
;
A
#
# COMPACT_ATOMS: atom_id res chain seq x y z
N MET A 1 10.65 31.51 35.79
CA MET A 1 10.93 32.32 34.57
C MET A 1 12.09 31.79 33.70
N LYS A 2 12.78 30.67 34.03
CA LYS A 2 13.87 30.13 33.17
C LYS A 2 13.39 29.39 31.91
N ILE A 3 12.30 28.61 32.00
CA ILE A 3 11.78 27.79 30.89
C ILE A 3 11.36 28.66 29.68
N PHE A 4 10.69 29.79 29.91
CA PHE A 4 10.26 30.69 28.83
C PHE A 4 11.45 31.27 28.06
N GLN A 5 12.53 31.60 28.75
CA GLN A 5 13.74 32.12 28.13
C GLN A 5 14.46 31.03 27.32
N THR A 6 14.60 29.82 27.87
CA THR A 6 15.15 28.66 27.15
C THR A 6 14.32 28.29 25.91
N VAL A 7 12.99 28.38 25.99
CA VAL A 7 12.09 28.16 24.84
C VAL A 7 12.31 29.21 23.76
N LYS A 8 12.42 30.49 24.15
CA LYS A 8 12.67 31.60 23.23
C LYS A 8 14.03 31.43 22.52
N GLU A 9 15.10 31.20 23.27
CA GLU A 9 16.45 31.00 22.73
C GLU A 9 16.52 29.78 21.80
N THR A 10 15.86 28.68 22.17
CA THR A 10 15.78 27.48 21.33
C THR A 10 15.06 27.80 20.02
N LYS A 11 13.90 28.47 20.10
CA LYS A 11 13.15 28.85 18.89
C LYS A 11 13.98 29.75 17.98
N GLU A 12 14.61 30.79 18.52
CA GLU A 12 15.44 31.73 17.75
C GLU A 12 16.58 31.01 17.01
N LYS A 13 17.27 30.07 17.66
CA LYS A 13 18.34 29.28 17.02
C LYS A 13 17.84 28.45 15.83
N TYR A 14 16.68 27.80 15.97
CA TYR A 14 16.11 26.98 14.90
C TYR A 14 15.51 27.83 13.78
N ASP A 15 14.92 28.99 14.11
CA ASP A 15 14.38 29.94 13.14
C ASP A 15 15.50 30.56 12.31
N GLN A 16 16.60 30.99 12.93
CA GLN A 16 17.81 31.45 12.23
C GLN A 16 18.32 30.39 11.26
N ARG A 17 18.46 29.14 11.74
CA ARG A 17 18.89 28.04 10.88
C ARG A 17 17.89 27.75 9.75
N HIS A 18 16.60 27.95 9.99
CA HIS A 18 15.56 27.77 8.98
C HIS A 18 15.67 28.83 7.89
N GLU A 19 15.87 30.09 8.27
CA GLU A 19 16.08 31.21 7.34
C GLU A 19 17.32 31.01 6.49
N GLU A 20 18.45 30.61 7.08
CA GLU A 20 19.68 30.27 6.35
C GLU A 20 19.42 29.20 5.27
N LEU A 21 18.71 28.13 5.63
CA LEU A 21 18.39 27.05 4.69
C LEU A 21 17.40 27.51 3.60
N LEU A 22 16.46 28.41 3.91
CA LEU A 22 15.56 28.99 2.92
C LEU A 22 16.31 29.90 1.93
N ILE A 23 17.27 30.70 2.42
CA ILE A 23 18.15 31.51 1.56
C ILE A 23 18.99 30.60 0.67
N GLN A 24 19.59 29.56 1.23
CA GLN A 24 20.38 28.57 0.46
C GLN A 24 19.52 27.89 -0.61
N LYS A 25 18.30 27.48 -0.27
CA LYS A 25 17.33 26.92 -1.22
C LYS A 25 17.01 27.92 -2.34
N GLY A 26 16.79 29.19 -2.00
CA GLY A 26 16.52 30.25 -2.97
C GLY A 26 17.69 30.47 -3.94
N GLN A 27 18.92 30.46 -3.45
CA GLN A 27 20.13 30.58 -4.27
C GLN A 27 20.30 29.37 -5.21
N LEU A 28 20.13 28.14 -4.71
CA LEU A 28 20.21 26.94 -5.52
C LEU A 28 19.12 26.89 -6.60
N LYS A 29 17.89 27.34 -6.29
CA LYS A 29 16.81 27.46 -7.28
C LYS A 29 17.16 28.43 -8.40
N LYS A 30 17.69 29.60 -8.07
CA LYS A 30 18.15 30.58 -9.07
C LYS A 30 19.23 30.00 -9.97
N GLN A 31 20.26 29.36 -9.39
CA GLN A 31 21.33 28.70 -10.14
C GLN A 31 20.80 27.59 -11.05
N LEU A 32 19.82 26.82 -10.59
CA LEU A 32 19.19 25.76 -11.36
C LEU A 32 18.36 26.33 -12.53
N GLU A 33 17.60 27.39 -12.30
CA GLU A 33 16.83 28.06 -13.36
C GLU A 33 17.75 28.71 -14.41
N GLU A 34 18.82 29.38 -13.98
CA GLU A 34 19.82 29.96 -14.88
C GLU A 34 20.50 28.88 -15.73
N LEU A 35 20.93 27.77 -15.12
CA LEU A 35 21.56 26.66 -15.83
C LEU A 35 20.59 25.94 -16.77
N ARG A 36 19.30 25.84 -16.40
CA ARG A 36 18.26 25.27 -17.29
C ARG A 36 18.04 26.14 -18.51
N ARG A 37 17.95 27.47 -18.36
CA ARG A 37 17.86 28.40 -19.49
C ARG A 37 19.07 28.30 -20.40
N GLU A 38 20.28 28.33 -19.82
CA GLU A 38 21.52 28.18 -20.61
C GLU A 38 21.57 26.85 -21.37
N TYR A 39 21.05 25.78 -20.77
CA TYR A 39 20.96 24.47 -21.40
C TYR A 39 19.92 24.43 -22.54
N GLU A 40 18.76 25.05 -22.35
CA GLU A 40 17.70 25.18 -23.37
C GLU A 40 18.17 26.02 -24.55
N ASP A 41 18.79 27.17 -24.29
CA ASP A 41 19.32 28.08 -25.32
C ASP A 41 20.39 27.37 -26.18
N ARG A 42 21.32 26.62 -25.55
CA ARG A 42 22.36 25.87 -26.28
C ARG A 42 21.83 24.71 -27.09
N ILE A 43 20.72 24.07 -26.66
CA ILE A 43 20.05 23.05 -27.48
C ILE A 43 19.42 23.71 -28.70
N ALA A 44 18.71 24.83 -28.52
CA ALA A 44 18.09 25.54 -29.62
C ALA A 44 19.11 26.01 -30.67
N GLU A 45 20.28 26.50 -30.24
CA GLU A 45 21.39 26.86 -31.13
C GLU A 45 21.94 25.67 -31.92
N ASP A 46 22.09 24.50 -31.29
CA ASP A 46 22.57 23.25 -31.91
C ASP A 46 21.55 22.74 -32.96
N GLU A 47 20.25 22.78 -32.63
CA GLU A 47 19.15 22.33 -33.50
C GLU A 47 18.94 23.25 -34.72
N LEU A 48 19.25 24.54 -34.61
CA LEU A 48 19.22 25.50 -35.71
C LEU A 48 20.46 25.43 -36.63
N GLY A 49 21.34 24.46 -36.43
CA GLY A 49 22.57 24.29 -37.22
C GLY A 49 23.70 25.24 -36.81
N GLY A 50 23.64 25.76 -35.58
CA GLY A 50 24.67 26.60 -34.98
C GLY A 50 25.89 25.80 -34.48
N LYS A 51 26.49 26.25 -33.38
CA LYS A 51 27.67 25.57 -32.80
C LYS A 51 27.27 24.27 -32.12
N VAL A 52 27.99 23.19 -32.44
CA VAL A 52 27.78 21.86 -31.83
C VAL A 52 27.87 21.93 -30.30
N PHE A 53 26.81 21.50 -29.60
CA PHE A 53 26.73 21.53 -28.14
C PHE A 53 27.51 20.38 -27.48
N THR A 54 28.84 20.45 -27.55
CA THR A 54 29.78 19.43 -27.04
C THR A 54 29.77 19.26 -25.52
N SER A 55 29.36 20.27 -24.76
CA SER A 55 29.30 20.25 -23.28
C SER A 55 27.97 19.75 -22.70
N LYS A 56 27.06 19.24 -23.53
CA LYS A 56 25.73 18.72 -23.12
C LYS A 56 25.78 17.71 -21.96
N PRO A 57 26.70 16.72 -21.93
CA PRO A 57 26.78 15.79 -20.80
C PRO A 57 27.18 16.47 -19.49
N GLN A 58 28.16 17.39 -19.55
CA GLN A 58 28.66 18.12 -18.38
C GLN A 58 27.59 19.05 -17.79
N MET A 59 26.78 19.69 -18.62
CA MET A 59 25.67 20.53 -18.15
C MET A 59 24.53 19.69 -17.54
N LYS A 60 24.19 18.54 -18.13
CA LYS A 60 23.23 17.60 -17.53
C LYS A 60 23.68 17.13 -16.15
N GLU A 61 24.96 16.82 -16.00
CA GLU A 61 25.52 16.41 -14.71
C GLU A 61 25.47 17.56 -13.68
N LYS A 62 25.80 18.79 -14.08
CA LYS A 62 25.64 19.98 -13.22
C LYS A 62 24.19 20.22 -12.80
N LEU A 63 23.23 20.06 -13.71
CA LEU A 63 21.80 20.17 -13.40
C LEU A 63 21.37 19.14 -12.35
N ARG A 64 21.74 17.87 -12.57
CA ARG A 64 21.46 16.80 -11.61
C ARG A 64 22.09 17.07 -10.24
N ASN A 65 23.35 17.49 -10.20
CA ASN A 65 24.04 17.81 -8.95
C ASN A 65 23.37 18.98 -8.20
N LEU A 66 22.79 19.95 -8.91
CA LEU A 66 22.03 21.04 -8.30
C LEU A 66 20.66 20.57 -7.80
N GLU A 67 19.99 19.68 -8.53
CA GLU A 67 18.74 19.05 -8.10
C GLU A 67 18.94 18.23 -6.82
N ASP A 68 19.98 17.38 -6.77
CA ASP A 68 20.32 16.57 -5.59
C ASP A 68 20.63 17.45 -4.37
N LYS A 69 21.40 18.55 -4.56
CA LYS A 69 21.66 19.53 -3.49
C LYS A 69 20.40 20.25 -3.02
N LEU A 70 19.46 20.53 -3.92
CA LEU A 70 18.20 21.17 -3.58
C LEU A 70 17.34 20.22 -2.74
N GLU A 71 17.27 18.94 -3.11
CA GLU A 71 16.60 17.90 -2.33
C GLU A 71 17.24 17.74 -0.94
N GLU A 72 18.58 17.77 -0.86
CA GLU A 72 19.30 17.72 0.42
C GLU A 72 18.93 18.91 1.32
N VAL A 73 18.90 20.14 0.78
CA VAL A 73 18.50 21.34 1.53
C VAL A 73 17.03 21.25 1.96
N GLU A 74 16.14 20.75 1.12
CA GLU A 74 14.73 20.52 1.49
C GLU A 74 14.59 19.49 2.62
N HIS A 75 15.36 18.40 2.55
CA HIS A 75 15.43 17.42 3.62
C HIS A 75 15.90 18.05 4.93
N ARG A 76 16.98 18.85 4.88
CA ARG A 76 17.53 19.56 6.06
C ARG A 76 16.54 20.57 6.64
N ILE A 77 15.77 21.28 5.81
CA ILE A 77 14.68 22.15 6.26
C ILE A 77 13.65 21.35 7.05
N ASN A 78 13.24 20.18 6.53
CA ASN A 78 12.27 19.33 7.21
C ASN A 78 12.81 18.79 8.53
N VAL A 79 14.07 18.33 8.56
CA VAL A 79 14.75 17.89 9.78
C VAL A 79 14.83 19.03 10.80
N ASN A 80 15.17 20.25 10.38
CA ASN A 80 15.25 21.40 11.28
C ASN A 80 13.88 21.72 11.91
N ARG A 81 12.80 21.73 11.13
CA ARG A 81 11.44 21.94 11.64
C ARG A 81 11.02 20.85 12.63
N LYS A 82 11.26 19.58 12.30
CA LYS A 82 11.00 18.45 13.21
C LYS A 82 11.82 18.57 14.50
N GLY A 83 13.09 18.96 14.38
CA GLY A 83 13.99 19.21 15.50
C GLY A 83 13.48 20.29 16.44
N LEU A 84 13.04 21.43 15.90
CA LEU A 84 12.42 22.50 16.69
C LEU A 84 11.19 21.99 17.45
N HIS A 85 10.28 21.32 16.75
CA HIS A 85 9.09 20.77 17.36
C HIS A 85 9.42 19.74 18.45
N GLN A 86 10.47 18.93 18.29
CA GLN A 86 10.91 17.99 19.31
C GLN A 86 11.49 18.72 20.52
N ALA A 87 12.43 19.63 20.31
CA ALA A 87 13.06 20.41 21.38
C ALA A 87 12.03 21.20 22.20
N LEU A 88 11.05 21.84 21.54
CA LEU A 88 9.97 22.55 22.23
C LEU A 88 9.07 21.61 23.06
N ALA A 89 8.82 20.40 22.58
CA ALA A 89 8.03 19.43 23.33
C ALA A 89 8.78 18.92 24.56
N ASP A 90 10.10 18.74 24.47
CA ASP A 90 10.93 18.27 25.59
C ASP A 90 11.07 19.35 26.68
N LEU A 91 11.07 20.63 26.29
CA LEU A 91 11.14 21.78 27.20
C LEU A 91 9.82 22.10 27.90
N VAL A 92 8.67 21.74 27.31
CA VAL A 92 7.34 22.09 27.82
C VAL A 92 6.57 20.84 28.22
N PRO A 93 6.48 20.51 29.53
CA PRO A 93 5.84 19.28 30.02
C PRO A 93 4.41 19.07 29.50
N ALA A 94 3.60 20.13 29.44
CA ALA A 94 2.23 20.04 28.93
C ALA A 94 2.17 19.59 27.46
N ILE A 95 3.13 20.02 26.63
CA ILE A 95 3.21 19.62 25.21
C ILE A 95 3.67 18.16 25.11
N ARG A 96 4.64 17.76 25.92
CA ARG A 96 5.09 16.36 26.01
C ARG A 96 3.94 15.43 26.37
N ASP A 97 3.19 15.76 27.42
CA ASP A 97 2.09 14.95 27.91
C ASP A 97 0.94 14.90 26.89
N TRP A 98 0.63 16.02 26.24
CA TRP A 98 -0.34 16.06 25.13
C TRP A 98 0.11 15.17 23.96
N ARG A 99 1.39 15.18 23.58
CA ARG A 99 1.93 14.29 22.52
C ARG A 99 1.84 12.83 22.91
N SER A 100 2.19 12.48 24.14
CA SER A 100 2.09 11.11 24.64
C SER A 100 0.65 10.61 24.61
N LYS A 101 -0.31 11.43 25.06
CA LYS A 101 -1.75 11.11 24.99
C LYS A 101 -2.22 10.96 23.54
N LYS A 102 -1.83 11.88 22.65
CA LYS A 102 -2.21 11.81 21.23
C LYS A 102 -1.62 10.57 20.55
N LYS A 103 -0.37 10.21 20.87
CA LYS A 103 0.28 8.99 20.38
C LYS A 103 -0.45 7.75 20.88
N ALA A 104 -0.77 7.68 22.17
CA ALA A 104 -1.53 6.56 22.74
C ALA A 104 -2.92 6.42 22.09
N ASN A 105 -3.62 7.54 21.86
CA ASN A 105 -4.92 7.53 21.18
C ASN A 105 -4.80 7.08 19.72
N LEU A 106 -3.77 7.52 18.99
CA LEU A 106 -3.53 7.09 17.61
C LEU A 106 -3.15 5.61 17.55
N GLN A 107 -2.33 5.14 18.49
CA GLN A 107 -1.97 3.73 18.61
C GLN A 107 -3.22 2.88 18.87
N LYS A 108 -4.07 3.28 19.82
CA LYS A 108 -5.35 2.59 20.08
C LYS A 108 -6.26 2.58 18.84
N LYS A 109 -6.36 3.69 18.11
CA LYS A 109 -7.14 3.75 16.85
C LYS A 109 -6.56 2.84 15.77
N HIS A 110 -5.24 2.76 15.67
CA HIS A 110 -4.57 1.88 14.72
C HIS A 110 -4.77 0.41 15.10
N GLU A 111 -4.63 0.06 16.37
CA GLU A 111 -4.91 -1.30 16.88
C GLU A 111 -6.37 -1.70 16.63
N GLN A 112 -7.33 -0.80 16.88
CA GLN A 112 -8.74 -1.05 16.56
C GLN A 112 -8.95 -1.28 15.07
N ALA A 113 -8.40 -0.41 14.21
CA ALA A 113 -8.53 -0.55 12.76
C ALA A 113 -7.90 -1.87 12.24
N LEU A 114 -6.81 -2.33 12.86
CA LEU A 114 -6.23 -3.63 12.57
C LEU A 114 -7.16 -4.77 12.99
N GLU A 115 -7.76 -4.70 14.18
CA GLU A 115 -8.73 -5.72 14.63
C GLU A 115 -9.94 -5.78 13.69
N ASP A 116 -10.52 -4.64 13.33
CA ASP A 116 -11.66 -4.55 12.41
C ASP A 116 -11.32 -5.15 11.04
N THR A 117 -10.09 -4.94 10.57
CA THR A 117 -9.61 -5.51 9.29
C THR A 117 -9.47 -7.03 9.36
N ILE A 118 -8.99 -7.58 10.49
CA ILE A 118 -8.90 -9.03 10.69
C ILE A 118 -10.30 -9.66 10.79
N ASP A 119 -11.24 -9.00 11.49
CA ASP A 119 -12.63 -9.45 11.58
C ASP A 119 -13.30 -9.49 10.18
N ALA A 120 -13.07 -8.46 9.36
CA ALA A 120 -13.55 -8.42 7.98
C ALA A 120 -12.92 -9.54 7.12
N LEU A 121 -11.62 -9.79 7.27
CA LEU A 121 -10.92 -10.86 6.57
C LEU A 121 -11.46 -12.24 6.95
N ALA A 122 -11.68 -12.50 8.24
CA ALA A 122 -12.25 -13.75 8.72
C ALA A 122 -13.66 -13.97 8.15
N THR A 123 -14.48 -12.91 8.14
CA THR A 123 -15.82 -12.94 7.54
C THR A 123 -15.77 -13.28 6.05
N TYR A 124 -14.84 -12.67 5.31
CA TYR A 124 -14.64 -12.97 3.90
C TYR A 124 -14.25 -14.43 3.66
N CYS A 125 -13.32 -14.98 4.45
CA CYS A 125 -12.91 -16.38 4.32
C CYS A 125 -14.06 -17.36 4.62
N LEU A 126 -14.89 -17.06 5.61
CA LEU A 126 -16.09 -17.86 5.90
C LEU A 126 -17.08 -17.84 4.73
N LYS A 127 -17.27 -16.69 4.07
CA LYS A 127 -18.10 -16.61 2.86
C LYS A 127 -17.52 -17.39 1.69
N LEU A 128 -16.20 -17.41 1.50
CA LEU A 128 -15.58 -18.27 0.49
C LEU A 128 -15.79 -19.77 0.81
N GLN A 129 -15.76 -20.14 2.08
CA GLN A 129 -16.04 -21.51 2.51
C GLN A 129 -17.52 -21.90 2.25
N GLU A 130 -18.46 -20.98 2.45
CA GLU A 130 -19.87 -21.19 2.06
C GLU A 130 -20.00 -21.45 0.55
N VAL A 131 -19.31 -20.66 -0.29
CA VAL A 131 -19.27 -20.88 -1.75
C VAL A 131 -18.72 -22.26 -2.10
N HIS A 132 -17.67 -22.71 -1.40
CA HIS A 132 -17.13 -24.06 -1.59
C HIS A 132 -18.14 -25.15 -1.23
N SER A 133 -18.88 -25.01 -0.13
CA SER A 133 -19.92 -25.98 0.25
C SER A 133 -21.03 -26.08 -0.81
N ILE A 134 -21.50 -24.94 -1.32
CA ILE A 134 -22.49 -24.89 -2.40
C ILE A 134 -21.94 -25.58 -3.66
N LYS A 135 -20.67 -25.35 -4.01
CA LYS A 135 -20.03 -26.02 -5.14
C LYS A 135 -20.06 -27.55 -4.98
N LYS A 136 -19.76 -28.08 -3.78
CA LYS A 136 -19.83 -29.52 -3.51
C LYS A 136 -21.24 -30.09 -3.70
N GLU A 137 -22.27 -29.36 -3.30
CA GLU A 137 -23.66 -29.75 -3.52
C GLU A 137 -24.00 -29.79 -5.02
N PHE A 138 -23.52 -28.81 -5.80
CA PHE A 138 -23.64 -28.82 -7.25
C PHE A 138 -22.89 -29.99 -7.91
N ASP A 139 -21.66 -30.27 -7.47
CA ASP A 139 -20.86 -31.38 -8.00
C ASP A 139 -21.52 -32.74 -7.69
N ALA A 140 -22.12 -32.90 -6.50
CA ALA A 140 -22.90 -34.07 -6.13
C ALA A 140 -24.15 -34.22 -7.01
N LEU A 141 -24.92 -33.14 -7.18
CA LEU A 141 -26.10 -33.13 -8.05
C LEU A 141 -25.74 -33.47 -9.50
N ASN A 142 -24.64 -32.93 -10.02
CA ASN A 142 -24.16 -33.24 -11.37
C ASN A 142 -23.77 -34.71 -11.52
N THR A 143 -23.17 -35.29 -10.48
CA THR A 143 -22.82 -36.72 -10.45
C THR A 143 -24.09 -37.58 -10.45
N ASP A 144 -25.10 -37.21 -9.66
CA ASP A 144 -26.40 -37.91 -9.63
C ASP A 144 -27.11 -37.82 -10.98
N VAL A 145 -27.12 -36.64 -11.61
CA VAL A 145 -27.68 -36.45 -12.96
C VAL A 145 -26.96 -37.31 -13.99
N GLN A 146 -25.63 -37.38 -13.94
CA GLN A 146 -24.84 -38.25 -14.83
C GLN A 146 -25.12 -39.73 -14.57
N ALA A 147 -25.28 -40.15 -13.31
CA ALA A 147 -25.64 -41.52 -12.98
C ALA A 147 -27.02 -41.89 -13.55
N LEU A 148 -28.02 -41.03 -13.37
CA LEU A 148 -29.35 -41.21 -13.95
C LEU A 148 -29.32 -41.23 -15.48
N GLN A 149 -28.53 -40.36 -16.12
CA GLN A 149 -28.34 -40.38 -17.57
C GLN A 149 -27.71 -41.69 -18.05
N ASN A 150 -26.77 -42.26 -17.31
CA ASN A 150 -26.17 -43.54 -17.64
C ASN A 150 -27.18 -44.68 -17.49
N GLU A 151 -27.94 -44.72 -16.39
CA GLU A 151 -28.99 -45.74 -16.14
C GLU A 151 -30.08 -45.69 -17.21
N VAL A 152 -30.60 -44.50 -17.51
CA VAL A 152 -31.60 -44.27 -18.56
C VAL A 152 -30.99 -44.52 -19.94
N GLY A 153 -29.73 -44.15 -20.18
CA GLY A 153 -29.01 -44.42 -21.43
C GLY A 153 -28.77 -45.90 -21.68
N THR A 154 -28.66 -46.72 -20.62
CA THR A 154 -28.66 -48.19 -20.72
C THR A 154 -30.04 -48.79 -20.96
N GLU A 155 -31.13 -48.17 -20.49
CA GLU A 155 -32.49 -48.61 -20.82
C GLU A 155 -32.93 -48.20 -22.24
N ILE A 156 -32.46 -47.04 -22.72
CA ILE A 156 -32.72 -46.54 -24.08
C ILE A 156 -31.66 -47.11 -25.03
N GLY A 157 -31.59 -48.44 -25.11
CA GLY A 157 -30.77 -49.15 -26.08
C GLY A 157 -31.22 -49.01 -27.53
N ASN A 158 -32.10 -48.06 -27.91
CA ASN A 158 -32.55 -47.92 -29.31
C ASN A 158 -33.21 -46.59 -29.75
N ASP A 159 -33.27 -45.52 -28.94
CA ASP A 159 -33.79 -44.23 -29.44
C ASP A 159 -32.98 -43.04 -28.94
N LYS A 160 -32.35 -42.33 -29.87
CA LYS A 160 -31.39 -41.25 -29.57
C LYS A 160 -32.08 -39.97 -29.10
N THR A 161 -32.60 -39.95 -27.89
CA THR A 161 -32.87 -38.70 -27.16
C THR A 161 -31.79 -38.49 -26.13
N VAL A 162 -30.70 -37.85 -26.57
CA VAL A 162 -29.69 -37.29 -25.67
C VAL A 162 -30.40 -36.28 -24.77
N LEU A 163 -30.63 -36.64 -23.51
CA LEU A 163 -31.01 -35.68 -22.47
C LEU A 163 -29.87 -34.68 -22.39
N ARG A 164 -29.99 -33.56 -23.10
CA ARG A 164 -29.06 -32.44 -22.97
C ARG A 164 -29.14 -31.99 -21.52
N THR A 165 -28.10 -32.29 -20.75
CA THR A 165 -27.81 -31.56 -19.52
C THR A 165 -27.85 -30.07 -19.88
N PRO A 166 -28.66 -29.23 -19.22
CA PRO A 166 -28.48 -27.81 -19.34
C PRO A 166 -27.06 -27.53 -18.87
N GLU A 167 -26.21 -27.04 -19.78
CA GLU A 167 -24.94 -26.44 -19.40
C GLU A 167 -25.28 -25.34 -18.39
N LEU A 168 -25.15 -25.65 -17.10
CA LEU A 168 -25.14 -24.63 -16.08
C LEU A 168 -23.80 -23.94 -16.24
N TRP A 169 -23.84 -22.79 -16.92
CA TRP A 169 -22.74 -21.86 -16.99
C TRP A 169 -22.36 -21.49 -15.57
N ILE A 170 -21.45 -22.27 -14.96
CA ILE A 170 -20.70 -21.82 -13.81
C ILE A 170 -19.96 -20.60 -14.35
N TYR A 171 -20.44 -19.41 -14.01
CA TYR A 171 -19.60 -18.24 -14.07
C TYR A 171 -18.40 -18.60 -13.20
N SER A 172 -17.32 -19.04 -13.85
CA SER A 172 -15.98 -18.90 -13.30
C SER A 172 -15.91 -17.43 -13.00
N LEU A 173 -16.15 -17.04 -11.75
CA LEU A 173 -15.88 -15.68 -11.32
C LEU A 173 -14.42 -15.49 -11.70
N PRO A 174 -14.10 -14.63 -12.67
CA PRO A 174 -12.73 -14.22 -12.81
C PRO A 174 -12.51 -13.42 -11.54
N PHE A 175 -11.96 -14.06 -10.50
CA PHE A 175 -11.14 -13.33 -9.58
C PHE A 175 -10.09 -12.75 -10.50
N ALA A 176 -10.30 -11.48 -10.87
CA ALA A 176 -9.28 -10.71 -11.52
C ALA A 176 -8.10 -10.81 -10.55
N THR A 177 -7.18 -11.71 -10.85
CA THR A 177 -5.78 -11.67 -10.46
C THR A 177 -5.27 -10.39 -11.09
N SER A 178 -5.75 -9.26 -10.58
CA SER A 178 -5.23 -7.99 -10.97
C SER A 178 -3.79 -8.09 -10.53
N LYS A 179 -2.90 -8.03 -11.51
CA LYS A 179 -1.51 -7.65 -11.35
C LYS A 179 -1.44 -6.21 -10.80
N GLY A 180 -2.26 -5.88 -9.81
CA GLY A 180 -2.03 -4.79 -8.87
C GLY A 180 -0.89 -5.25 -8.00
N HIS A 181 0.33 -5.10 -8.51
CA HIS A 181 1.50 -4.98 -7.67
C HIS A 181 1.21 -3.85 -6.67
N LEU A 182 0.65 -4.18 -5.51
CA LEU A 182 0.98 -3.44 -4.31
C LEU A 182 2.48 -3.73 -4.11
N PRO A 183 3.36 -2.73 -4.30
CA PRO A 183 4.78 -2.97 -4.11
C PRO A 183 4.97 -3.45 -2.68
N SER A 184 5.39 -4.70 -2.53
CA SER A 184 5.75 -5.34 -1.27
C SER A 184 7.09 -4.79 -0.75
N ARG A 185 7.22 -3.47 -0.71
CA ARG A 185 8.38 -2.83 -0.09
C ARG A 185 7.98 -2.28 1.27
N ARG A 186 8.27 -3.11 2.27
CA ARG A 186 8.49 -2.77 3.68
C ARG A 186 7.38 -1.95 4.34
N THR A 187 6.40 -2.64 4.92
CA THR A 187 5.76 -2.31 6.22
C THR A 187 4.49 -3.16 6.40
N GLY A 188 4.51 -4.20 7.23
CA GLY A 188 3.34 -4.83 7.90
C GLY A 188 2.12 -5.36 7.10
N ALA A 189 1.87 -4.90 5.88
CA ALA A 189 0.65 -5.13 5.10
C ALA A 189 0.54 -6.54 4.53
N THR A 190 1.66 -7.24 4.39
CA THR A 190 1.71 -8.64 3.92
C THR A 190 1.06 -9.61 4.91
N ILE A 191 0.92 -9.21 6.18
CA ILE A 191 0.31 -10.05 7.22
C ILE A 191 -1.22 -10.13 7.07
N TYR A 192 -1.83 -9.20 6.32
CA TYR A 192 -3.29 -9.06 6.25
C TYR A 192 -3.90 -9.33 4.85
N ALA A 193 -3.08 -9.61 3.84
CA ALA A 193 -3.55 -10.02 2.53
C ALA A 193 -3.64 -11.56 2.44
N LEU A 194 -4.68 -12.07 1.79
CA LEU A 194 -4.72 -13.47 1.35
C LEU A 194 -3.85 -13.62 0.11
N THR A 195 -3.13 -14.74 0.06
CA THR A 195 -2.44 -15.19 -1.14
C THR A 195 -3.41 -15.88 -2.09
N ASP A 196 -3.10 -15.87 -3.39
CA ASP A 196 -3.89 -16.60 -4.39
C ASP A 196 -3.99 -18.09 -4.05
N THR A 197 -2.95 -18.66 -3.44
CA THR A 197 -2.93 -20.04 -2.94
C THR A 197 -3.92 -20.27 -1.80
N GLU A 198 -4.01 -19.36 -0.83
CA GLU A 198 -4.97 -19.47 0.27
C GLU A 198 -6.42 -19.35 -0.24
N ILE A 199 -6.67 -18.45 -1.20
CA ILE A 199 -8.00 -18.32 -1.82
C ILE A 199 -8.38 -19.60 -2.56
N SER A 200 -7.44 -20.15 -3.35
CA SER A 200 -7.61 -21.41 -4.07
C SER A 200 -7.88 -22.58 -3.11
N ASP A 201 -7.14 -22.68 -2.01
CA ASP A 201 -7.33 -23.73 -1.01
C ASP A 201 -8.73 -23.66 -0.37
N ILE A 202 -9.22 -22.45 -0.04
CA ILE A 202 -10.57 -22.29 0.50
C ILE A 202 -11.62 -22.72 -0.54
N LEU A 203 -11.50 -22.27 -1.79
CA LEU A 203 -12.49 -22.57 -2.84
C LEU A 203 -12.49 -24.04 -3.30
N ASN A 204 -11.35 -24.72 -3.22
CA ASN A 204 -11.22 -26.10 -3.70
C ASN A 204 -11.33 -27.14 -2.59
N SER A 205 -10.91 -26.83 -1.36
CA SER A 205 -10.91 -27.78 -0.24
C SER A 205 -11.75 -27.35 0.95
N GLY A 206 -12.23 -26.09 0.98
CA GLY A 206 -12.93 -25.52 2.13
C GLY A 206 -11.99 -25.22 3.31
N LYS A 207 -10.68 -25.39 3.15
CA LYS A 207 -9.70 -25.24 4.22
C LYS A 207 -9.37 -23.77 4.44
N LEU A 208 -9.65 -23.29 5.64
CA LEU A 208 -9.26 -21.94 6.06
C LEU A 208 -7.75 -21.85 6.33
N PRO A 209 -7.12 -20.69 6.06
CA PRO A 209 -5.74 -20.44 6.49
C PRO A 209 -5.61 -20.57 8.01
N VAL A 210 -4.51 -21.18 8.47
CA VAL A 210 -4.26 -21.46 9.91
C VAL A 210 -4.44 -20.19 10.76
N ARG A 211 -3.90 -19.05 10.30
CA ARG A 211 -4.03 -17.75 10.98
C ARG A 211 -5.48 -17.27 11.15
N VAL A 212 -6.35 -17.56 10.17
CA VAL A 212 -7.77 -17.19 10.21
C VAL A 212 -8.52 -18.13 11.15
N GLN A 213 -8.23 -19.43 11.07
CA GLN A 213 -8.81 -20.43 11.95
C GLN A 213 -8.49 -20.15 13.42
N GLU A 214 -7.22 -19.92 13.74
CA GLU A 214 -6.77 -19.58 15.10
C GLU A 214 -7.44 -18.30 15.62
N TYR A 215 -7.64 -17.30 14.77
CA TYR A 215 -8.33 -16.06 15.14
C TYR A 215 -9.80 -16.30 15.47
N ILE A 216 -10.51 -17.05 14.62
CA ILE A 216 -11.91 -17.42 14.84
C ILE A 216 -12.05 -18.20 16.15
N ASP A 217 -11.16 -19.16 16.40
CA ASP A 217 -11.20 -20.00 17.59
C ASP A 217 -10.92 -19.19 18.87
N ARG A 218 -9.99 -18.23 18.81
CA ARG A 218 -9.75 -17.28 19.92
C ARG A 218 -10.96 -16.38 20.18
N LYS A 219 -11.62 -15.83 19.15
CA LYS A 219 -12.84 -15.01 19.32
C LYS A 219 -14.02 -15.82 19.85
N LYS A 220 -14.14 -17.10 19.46
CA LYS A 220 -15.16 -18.01 20.01
C LYS A 220 -14.88 -18.36 21.47
N GLY A 221 -13.62 -18.66 21.81
CA GLY A 221 -13.20 -18.95 23.18
C GLY A 221 -13.33 -17.76 24.14
N ALA A 222 -13.21 -16.53 23.65
CA ALA A 222 -13.38 -15.31 24.45
C ALA A 222 -14.85 -14.92 24.72
N LYS A 223 -15.81 -15.63 24.11
CA LYS A 223 -17.27 -15.39 24.29
C LYS A 223 -17.95 -16.40 25.24
N ASN A 224 -17.20 -17.38 25.75
CA ASN A 224 -17.63 -18.33 26.80
C ASN A 224 -17.00 -17.95 28.14
#